data_AF-A0A1Q5UB28-F1
#
_entry.id   AF-A0A1Q5UB28-F1
#
_cell.length_a   1.000
_cell.length_b   1.000
_cell.length_c   1.000
_cell.angle_alpha   90.00
_cell.angle_beta   90.00
_cell.angle_gamma   90.00
#
_symmetry.space_group_name_H-M   'P 1'
#
loop_
_entity.id
_entity.type
_entity.pdbx_description
1 polymer ?
#
loop_
_entity_poly.entity_id
_entity_poly.type
_entity_poly.pdbx_seq_one_letter_code
_entity_poly.pdbx_strand_id
1 'polypeptide(L)' 'MRYRGINAGSKYDMEDFCAALSACQTSLDDSIDKVFPFEQAEQAEEAVRYVWEGRQIGKAVLKL' A
#
# COMPACT_ATOMS: atom_id res chain seq x y z
N MET A 1 -31.02 -5.77 -6.69
CA MET A 1 -29.64 -5.25 -6.60
C MET A 1 -28.69 -6.27 -7.20
N ARG A 2 -27.69 -5.84 -8.00
CA ARG A 2 -26.63 -6.72 -8.50
C ARG A 2 -25.44 -6.63 -7.56
N TYR A 3 -25.06 -7.75 -6.95
CA TYR A 3 -23.81 -7.89 -6.22
C TYR A 3 -22.77 -8.51 -7.15
N ARG A 4 -21.61 -7.88 -7.28
CA ARG A 4 -20.43 -8.45 -7.97
C ARG A 4 -19.25 -8.39 -7.02
N GLY A 5 -18.48 -9.46 -6.97
CA GLY A 5 -17.17 -9.44 -6.31
C GLY A 5 -16.22 -8.53 -7.09
N ILE A 6 -15.35 -7.84 -6.37
CA ILE A 6 -14.24 -7.05 -6.92
C ILE A 6 -12.96 -7.68 -6.37
N ASN A 7 -11.96 -7.85 -7.23
CA ASN A 7 -10.63 -8.35 -6.86
C ASN A 7 -9.57 -7.32 -7.28
N ALA A 8 -8.29 -7.68 -7.19
CA ALA A 8 -7.19 -6.89 -7.74
C ALA A 8 -7.43 -6.55 -9.22
N GLY A 9 -7.06 -5.32 -9.59
CA GLY A 9 -7.12 -4.85 -10.98
C GLY A 9 -6.03 -5.49 -11.86
N SER A 10 -6.27 -5.44 -13.16
CA SER A 10 -5.28 -5.77 -14.19
C SER A 10 -4.15 -4.71 -14.25
N LYS A 11 -3.14 -4.99 -15.07
CA LYS A 11 -2.07 -4.02 -15.40
C LYS A 11 -2.66 -2.68 -15.90
N TYR A 12 -3.68 -2.73 -16.76
CA TYR A 12 -4.29 -1.54 -17.33
C TYR A 12 -5.08 -0.74 -16.30
N ASP A 13 -5.77 -1.42 -15.37
CA ASP A 13 -6.45 -0.74 -14.26
C ASP A 13 -5.45 0.04 -13.38
N MET A 14 -4.24 -0.50 -13.19
CA MET A 14 -3.17 0.21 -12.46
C MET A 14 -2.60 1.39 -13.25
N GLU A 15 -2.43 1.25 -14.57
CA GLU A 15 -1.97 2.34 -15.44
C GLU A 15 -2.96 3.51 -15.45
N ASP A 16 -4.25 3.21 -15.57
CA ASP A 16 -5.33 4.20 -15.49
C ASP A 16 -5.38 4.88 -14.11
N PHE A 17 -5.21 4.10 -13.04
CA PHE A 17 -5.14 4.64 -11.68
C PHE A 17 -3.96 5.61 -11.50
N CYS A 18 -2.76 5.24 -11.96
CA CYS A 18 -1.59 6.11 -11.93
C CYS A 18 -1.79 7.40 -12.76
N ALA A 19 -2.39 7.28 -13.95
CA ALA A 19 -2.69 8.44 -14.80
C ALA A 19 -3.67 9.40 -14.10
N ALA A 20 -4.72 8.87 -13.46
CA ALA A 20 -5.68 9.65 -12.70
C ALA A 20 -5.03 10.35 -11.50
N LEU A 21 -4.22 9.65 -10.70
CA LEU A 21 -3.48 10.25 -9.57
C LEU A 21 -2.57 11.39 -10.02
N SER A 22 -1.85 11.18 -11.13
CA SER A 22 -0.93 12.17 -11.70
C SER A 22 -1.67 13.42 -12.19
N ALA A 23 -2.80 13.24 -12.89
CA ALA A 23 -3.63 14.34 -13.36
C ALA A 23 -4.24 15.16 -12.22
N CYS A 24 -4.61 14.50 -11.12
CA CYS A 24 -5.20 15.14 -9.95
C CYS A 24 -4.15 15.65 -8.94
N GLN A 25 -2.87 15.37 -9.15
CA GLN A 25 -1.78 15.65 -8.19
C GLN A 25 -2.05 15.08 -6.79
N THR A 26 -2.73 13.92 -6.72
CA THR A 26 -3.12 13.28 -5.47
C THR A 26 -1.93 12.56 -4.85
N SER A 27 -1.51 12.98 -3.64
CA SER A 27 -0.56 12.20 -2.83
C SER A 27 -1.28 11.03 -2.15
N LEU A 28 -0.56 9.90 -2.00
CA LEU A 28 -1.00 8.75 -1.23
C LEU A 28 -0.29 8.65 0.14
N ASP A 29 0.52 9.63 0.50
CA ASP A 29 1.33 9.59 1.73
C ASP A 29 0.46 9.45 2.99
N ASP A 30 -0.73 10.04 2.99
CA ASP A 30 -1.70 9.94 4.10
C ASP A 30 -2.27 8.52 4.30
N SER A 31 -2.12 7.64 3.30
CA SER A 31 -2.49 6.23 3.42
C SER A 31 -1.37 5.36 4.01
N ILE A 32 -0.16 5.90 4.09
CA ILE A 32 1.01 5.23 4.65
C ILE A 32 1.02 5.47 6.16
N ASP A 33 1.03 4.37 6.89
CA ASP A 33 1.06 4.40 8.34
C ASP A 33 2.51 4.39 8.86
N LYS A 34 3.34 3.51 8.28
CA LYS A 34 4.74 3.39 8.66
C LYS A 34 5.63 2.90 7.52
N VAL A 35 6.83 3.47 7.44
CA VAL A 35 7.88 3.07 6.49
C VAL A 35 9.01 2.38 7.24
N PHE A 36 9.41 1.20 6.77
CA PHE A 36 10.51 0.42 7.34
C PHE A 36 11.64 0.25 6.30
N PRO A 37 12.92 0.43 6.69
CA PRO A 37 14.04 0.12 5.79
C PRO A 37 14.12 -1.38 5.49
N PHE A 38 14.20 -1.75 4.22
CA PHE A 38 14.28 -3.15 3.79
C PHE A 38 15.64 -3.78 4.10
N GLU A 39 16.73 -3.03 3.90
CA GLU A 39 18.10 -3.53 4.09
C GLU A 39 18.44 -3.86 5.55
N GLN A 40 17.66 -3.35 6.50
CA GLN A 40 17.83 -3.65 7.92
C GLN A 40 16.96 -4.84 8.29
N ALA A 41 17.58 -6.03 8.38
CA ALA A 41 16.88 -7.29 8.66
C ALA A 41 15.93 -7.20 9.87
N GLU A 42 16.36 -6.57 10.97
CA GLU A 42 15.54 -6.37 12.17
C GLU A 42 14.28 -5.50 11.90
N GLN A 43 14.40 -4.49 11.02
CA GLN A 43 13.27 -3.64 10.65
C GLN A 43 12.31 -4.34 9.70
N ALA A 44 12.82 -5.19 8.81
CA ALA A 44 11.98 -6.02 7.93
C ALA A 44 11.17 -7.03 8.73
N GLU A 45 11.78 -7.68 9.73
CA GLU A 45 11.07 -8.57 10.66
C GLU A 45 10.01 -7.82 11.48
N GLU A 46 10.35 -6.64 11.99
CA GLU A 46 9.40 -5.79 12.71
C GLU A 46 8.23 -5.34 11.82
N ALA A 47 8.46 -5.06 10.53
CA ALA A 47 7.39 -4.70 9.59
C ALA A 47 6.37 -5.84 9.44
N VAL A 48 6.85 -7.09 9.34
CA VAL A 48 5.98 -8.27 9.28
C VAL A 48 5.19 -8.43 10.59
N ARG A 49 5.87 -8.31 11.74
CA ARG A 49 5.22 -8.40 13.05
C ARG A 49 4.18 -7.29 13.25
N TYR A 50 4.48 -6.07 12.81
CA TYR A 50 3.59 -4.91 12.86
C TYR A 50 2.27 -5.17 12.13
N VAL A 51 2.34 -5.76 10.94
CA VAL A 51 1.16 -6.19 10.17
C VAL A 51 0.44 -7.35 10.85
N TRP A 52 1.18 -8.36 11.32
CA TRP A 52 0.62 -9.58 11.92
C TRP A 52 -0.17 -9.32 13.20
N GLU A 53 0.32 -8.42 14.05
CA GLU A 53 -0.34 -8.01 15.29
C GLU A 53 -1.52 -7.04 15.06
N GLY A 54 -1.75 -6.62 13.81
CA GLY A 54 -2.83 -5.69 13.46
C GLY A 54 -2.59 -4.27 13.97
N ARG A 55 -1.33 -3.88 14.21
CA ARG A 55 -0.98 -2.53 14.72
C ARG A 55 -1.19 -1.42 13.70
N GLN A 56 -1.31 -1.76 12.42
CA GLN A 56 -1.36 -0.78 11.34
C GLN A 56 -2.75 -0.12 11.17
N ILE A 57 -2.76 1.19 10.97
CA ILE A 57 -3.89 2.00 10.52
C ILE A 57 -3.53 2.61 9.16
N GLY A 58 -3.57 1.79 8.11
CA GLY A 58 -3.16 2.18 6.77
C GLY A 58 -2.28 1.13 6.12
N LYS A 59 -1.25 1.56 5.41
CA LYS A 59 -0.26 0.68 4.73
C LYS A 59 1.10 0.76 5.42
N ALA A 60 1.65 -0.40 5.77
CA ALA A 60 3.07 -0.54 6.04
C ALA A 60 3.85 -0.63 4.71
N VAL A 61 4.93 0.14 4.58
CA VAL A 61 5.77 0.22 3.37
C VAL A 61 7.19 -0.19 3.68
N LEU A 62 7.79 -1.04 2.85
CA LEU A 62 9.22 -1.34 2.88
C LEU A 62 9.94 -0.42 1.88
N LYS A 63 10.91 0.34 2.38
CA LYS A 63 11.74 1.22 1.56
C LYS A 63 13.06 0.51 1.24
N LEU A 64 13.32 0.36 -0.05
CA LEU A 64 14.58 -0.14 -0.59
C LEU A 64 15.70 0.87 -0.39
#